data_AF-A0A825BDZ7-F1
#
_entry.id   AF-A0A825BDZ7-F1
#
_cell.length_a   1.000
_cell.length_b   1.000
_cell.length_c   1.000
_cell.angle_alpha   90.00
_cell.angle_beta   90.00
_cell.angle_gamma   90.00
#
_symmetry.space_group_name_H-M   'P 1'
#
loop_
_entity.id
_entity.type
_entity.pdbx_description
1 polymer ?
#
loop_
_entity_poly.entity_id
_entity_poly.type
_entity_poly.pdbx_seq_one_letter_code
_entity_poly.pdbx_strand_id
1 'polypeptide(L)'
;MWVDSKTAAAVLGVNLRTLQRKAINAQNKCQKILTIDTQKIMYQFIFSSRGGSSGKVLQIWLDEQSENKLISKGYNIEDISDTRTSRAFAKQGL
;
A
#
# COMPACT_ATOMS: atom_id res chain seq x y z
N MET A 1 -4.84 -8.33 6.39
CA MET A 1 -5.11 -9.73 5.94
C MET A 1 -4.69 -9.90 4.49
N TRP A 2 -4.20 -11.09 4.10
CA TRP A 2 -3.91 -11.42 2.70
C TRP A 2 -5.19 -11.81 1.99
N VAL A 3 -5.50 -11.13 0.88
CA VAL A 3 -6.67 -11.42 0.05
C VAL A 3 -6.24 -11.63 -1.40
N ASP A 4 -7.08 -12.28 -2.20
CA ASP A 4 -6.85 -12.41 -3.64
C ASP A 4 -6.94 -11.05 -4.35
N SER A 5 -6.23 -10.94 -5.47
CA SER A 5 -6.20 -9.69 -6.25
C SER A 5 -7.57 -9.17 -6.71
N LYS A 6 -8.57 -10.05 -6.90
CA LYS A 6 -9.92 -9.63 -7.32
C LYS A 6 -10.67 -8.95 -6.17
N THR A 7 -10.65 -9.56 -4.99
CA THR A 7 -11.20 -8.97 -3.76
C THR A 7 -10.46 -7.67 -3.40
N ALA A 8 -9.13 -7.66 -3.49
CA ALA A 8 -8.33 -6.46 -3.24
C ALA A 8 -8.69 -5.30 -4.17
N ALA A 9 -8.85 -5.56 -5.46
CA ALA A 9 -9.23 -4.56 -6.44
C ALA A 9 -10.59 -3.93 -6.12
N ALA A 10 -11.56 -4.75 -5.67
CA ALA A 10 -12.87 -4.27 -5.25
C ALA A 10 -12.80 -3.39 -4.00
N VAL A 11 -12.04 -3.81 -2.97
CA VAL A 11 -11.89 -3.05 -1.71
C VAL A 11 -11.14 -1.73 -1.93
N LEU A 12 -10.09 -1.74 -2.76
CA LEU A 12 -9.29 -0.55 -3.07
C LEU A 12 -9.97 0.37 -4.11
N GLY A 13 -11.07 -0.06 -4.74
CA GLY A 13 -11.73 0.69 -5.81
C GLY A 13 -10.89 0.84 -7.09
N VAL A 14 -9.93 -0.07 -7.33
CA VAL A 14 -9.01 0.00 -8.48
C VAL A 14 -9.30 -1.06 -9.52
N ASN A 15 -8.96 -0.78 -10.78
CA ASN A 15 -9.09 -1.77 -11.84
C ASN A 15 -8.14 -2.96 -11.62
N LEU A 16 -8.68 -4.19 -11.64
CA LEU A 16 -7.93 -5.44 -11.45
C LEU A 16 -6.72 -5.57 -12.38
N ARG A 17 -6.88 -5.21 -13.67
CA ARG A 17 -5.80 -5.31 -14.66
C ARG A 17 -4.67 -4.31 -14.35
N THR A 18 -5.03 -3.13 -13.85
CA THR A 18 -4.06 -2.13 -13.40
C THR A 18 -3.28 -2.63 -12.18
N LEU A 19 -3.98 -3.19 -11.20
CA LEU A 19 -3.38 -3.80 -10.01
C LEU A 19 -2.38 -4.91 -10.38
N GLN A 20 -2.77 -5.84 -11.26
CA GLN A 20 -1.91 -6.92 -11.73
C GLN A 20 -0.67 -6.41 -12.48
N ARG A 21 -0.83 -5.43 -13.37
CA ARG A 21 0.31 -4.82 -14.08
C ARG A 21 1.28 -4.13 -13.13
N LYS A 22 0.78 -3.42 -12.12
CA LYS A 22 1.62 -2.80 -11.08
C LYS A 22 2.39 -3.87 -10.29
N ALA A 23 1.74 -4.98 -9.95
CA ALA A 23 2.40 -6.11 -9.28
C ALA A 23 3.53 -6.72 -10.10
N ILE A 24 3.29 -6.99 -11.39
CA ILE A 24 4.32 -7.50 -12.31
C ILE A 24 5.47 -6.51 -12.46
N ASN A 25 5.17 -5.22 -12.63
CA ASN A 25 6.21 -4.18 -12.73
C ASN A 25 7.04 -4.06 -11.46
N ALA A 26 6.43 -4.16 -10.28
CA ALA A 26 7.14 -4.17 -9.01
C ALA A 26 8.01 -5.43 -8.87
N GLN A 27 7.51 -6.59 -9.31
CA GLN A 27 8.26 -7.84 -9.31
C GLN A 27 9.50 -7.76 -10.21
N ASN A 28 9.36 -7.20 -11.41
CA ASN A 28 10.48 -6.97 -12.33
C ASN A 28 11.51 -5.98 -11.77
N LYS A 29 11.08 -5.09 -10.87
CA LYS A 29 11.94 -4.16 -10.12
C LYS A 29 12.43 -4.72 -8.78
N CYS A 30 12.15 -6.00 -8.48
CA CYS A 30 12.47 -6.66 -7.20
C CYS A 30 11.89 -5.93 -5.96
N GLN A 31 10.79 -5.21 -6.11
CA GLN A 31 10.11 -4.49 -5.03
C GLN A 31 9.04 -5.39 -4.38
N LYS A 32 8.89 -5.31 -3.05
CA LYS A 32 7.84 -6.05 -2.30
C LYS A 32 6.60 -5.20 -2.00
N ILE A 33 6.63 -3.93 -2.35
CA ILE A 33 5.58 -2.94 -2.06
C ILE A 33 5.12 -2.32 -3.38
N LEU A 34 3.81 -2.26 -3.56
CA LEU A 34 3.13 -1.54 -4.63
C LEU A 34 2.79 -0.14 -4.16
N THR A 35 2.92 0.82 -5.07
CA THR A 35 2.36 2.16 -4.87
C THR A 35 1.12 2.30 -5.75
N ILE A 36 -0.04 2.39 -5.10
CA ILE A 36 -1.33 2.58 -5.76
C ILE A 36 -1.87 3.91 -5.27
N ASP A 37 -1.93 4.88 -6.17
CA ASP A 37 -2.21 6.28 -5.88
C ASP A 37 -1.30 6.81 -4.76
N THR A 38 -1.85 7.09 -3.58
CA THR A 38 -1.09 7.55 -2.39
C THR A 38 -0.75 6.43 -1.41
N GLN A 39 -1.24 5.20 -1.63
CA GLN A 39 -1.13 4.08 -0.70
C GLN A 39 0.03 3.14 -1.07
N LYS A 40 0.75 2.70 -0.03
CA LYS A 40 1.79 1.67 -0.13
C LYS A 40 1.23 0.35 0.37
N ILE A 41 1.20 -0.64 -0.52
CA ILE A 41 0.49 -1.90 -0.28
C ILE A 41 1.45 -3.06 -0.52
N MET A 42 1.50 -4.01 0.40
CA MET A 42 2.30 -5.22 0.22
C MET A 42 1.61 -6.20 -0.71
N TYR A 43 2.40 -6.93 -1.49
CA TYR A 43 1.90 -7.98 -2.37
C TYR A 43 2.79 -9.22 -2.28
N GLN A 44 2.21 -10.37 -2.61
CA GLN A 44 2.95 -11.62 -2.76
C GLN A 44 2.36 -12.49 -3.86
N PHE A 45 3.22 -13.29 -4.48
CA PHE A 45 2.82 -14.36 -5.38
C PHE A 45 3.00 -15.69 -4.67
N ILE A 46 1.89 -16.37 -4.38
CA ILE A 46 1.91 -17.70 -3.76
C ILE A 46 1.70 -18.77 -4.81
N PHE A 47 2.32 -19.94 -4.65
CA PHE A 47 2.05 -21.07 -5.53
C PHE A 47 0.77 -21.79 -5.08
N SER A 48 -0.20 -21.91 -5.97
CA SER A 48 -1.35 -22.80 -5.79
C SER A 48 -0.94 -24.23 -6.14
N SER A 49 -1.33 -25.18 -5.30
CA SER A 49 -1.12 -26.62 -5.49
C SER A 49 -1.90 -27.25 -6.66
N ARG A 50 -2.78 -26.49 -7.34
CA ARG A 50 -3.43 -26.91 -8.59
C ARG A 50 -2.52 -26.59 -9.78
N GLY A 51 -1.90 -27.64 -10.33
CA GLY A 51 -0.89 -27.57 -11.39
C GLY A 51 -1.35 -26.89 -12.68
N GLY A 52 -0.43 -26.13 -13.26
CA GLY A 52 -0.53 -25.42 -14.54
C GLY A 52 0.59 -24.37 -14.63
N SER A 53 1.09 -24.07 -15.84
CA SER A 53 2.31 -23.28 -16.12
C SER A 53 2.38 -21.87 -15.45
N SER A 54 1.32 -21.41 -14.81
CA SER A 54 1.28 -20.12 -14.09
C SER A 54 0.58 -20.20 -12.74
N GLY A 55 0.71 -21.31 -12.00
CA GLY A 55 0.09 -21.53 -10.68
C GLY A 55 0.49 -20.56 -9.55
N LYS A 56 0.81 -19.30 -9.87
CA LYS A 56 1.06 -18.21 -8.94
C LYS A 56 -0.23 -17.39 -8.79
N VAL A 57 -0.75 -17.29 -7.57
CA VAL A 57 -1.87 -16.41 -7.20
C VAL A 57 -1.30 -15.13 -6.63
N LEU A 58 -1.73 -13.98 -7.19
CA LEU A 58 -1.44 -12.67 -6.63
C LEU A 58 -2.32 -12.41 -5.41
N GLN A 59 -1.69 -12.25 -4.26
CA GLN A 59 -2.32 -11.80 -3.02
C GLN A 59 -1.85 -10.40 -2.66
N ILE A 60 -2.78 -9.62 -2.12
CA ILE A 60 -2.57 -8.26 -1.66
C ILE A 60 -2.82 -8.21 -0.16
N TRP A 61 -1.95 -7.56 0.59
CA TRP A 61 -2.18 -7.31 2.00
C TRP A 61 -3.07 -6.08 2.14
N LEU A 62 -4.32 -6.29 2.52
CA LEU A 62 -5.19 -5.22 2.98
C LEU A 62 -4.97 -5.09 4.47
N ASP A 63 -4.31 -4.02 4.92
CA ASP A 63 -4.29 -3.71 6.34
C ASP A 63 -5.62 -3.04 6.69
N GLU A 64 -6.27 -3.49 7.75
CA GLU A 64 -7.50 -2.88 8.32
C GLU A 64 -7.21 -1.51 8.97
N GLN A 65 -6.17 -0.80 8.55
CA GLN A 65 -5.90 0.58 8.98
C GLN A 65 -6.75 1.54 8.16
N SER A 66 -8.02 1.21 7.97
CA SER A 66 -9.07 2.18 7.66
C SER A 66 -9.24 3.07 8.88
N GLU A 67 -8.41 4.11 8.99
CA GLU A 67 -8.53 5.30 9.86
C GLU A 67 -8.58 5.11 11.39
N ASN A 68 -9.03 3.98 11.94
CA ASN A 68 -9.36 3.84 13.36
C ASN A 68 -8.22 3.41 14.29
N LYS A 69 -7.10 2.89 13.76
CA LYS A 69 -5.97 2.48 14.60
C LYS A 69 -4.93 3.58 14.83
N LEU A 70 -4.97 4.68 14.09
CA LEU A 70 -4.19 5.87 14.45
C LEU A 70 -4.72 6.47 15.76
N ILE A 71 -6.05 6.47 15.92
CA ILE A 71 -6.75 6.88 17.14
C ILE A 71 -6.49 5.89 18.28
N SER A 72 -6.56 4.57 18.01
CA SER A 72 -6.39 3.56 19.07
C SER A 72 -4.94 3.33 19.53
N LYS A 73 -3.94 3.85 18.80
CA LYS A 73 -2.51 3.67 19.12
C LYS A 73 -1.88 4.91 19.74
N GLY A 74 -2.68 5.94 20.05
CA GLY A 74 -2.25 7.14 20.76
C GLY A 74 -1.43 8.11 19.93
N TYR A 75 -1.48 8.05 18.60
CA TYR A 75 -0.86 9.07 17.75
C TYR A 75 -1.77 10.30 17.76
N ASN A 76 -1.41 11.31 18.56
CA ASN A 76 -2.06 12.61 18.53
C ASN A 76 -1.86 13.23 17.15
N ILE A 77 -2.96 13.63 16.51
CA ILE A 77 -2.99 14.31 15.20
C ILE A 77 -2.13 15.59 15.21
N GLU A 78 -1.91 16.17 16.39
CA GLU A 78 -1.05 17.34 16.62
C GLU A 78 0.44 17.10 16.31
N ASP A 79 0.89 15.84 16.32
CA ASP A 79 2.29 15.46 16.03
C ASP A 79 2.55 15.30 14.51
N ILE A 80 1.50 15.39 13.69
CA ILE A 80 1.58 15.55 12.23
C ILE A 80 1.53 17.06 11.91
N SER A 81 2.20 17.89 12.72
CA SER A 81 2.54 19.23 12.30
C SER A 81 3.88 19.16 11.57
N ASP A 82 3.80 19.34 10.26
CA ASP A 82 4.91 19.29 9.30
C ASP A 82 6.04 20.23 9.76
N THR A 83 7.10 19.68 10.37
CA THR A 83 8.27 20.44 10.87
C THR A 83 9.09 21.08 9.74
N ARG A 84 8.64 20.92 8.48
CA ARG A 84 9.21 21.60 7.31
C ARG A 84 8.71 23.02 7.13
N THR A 85 7.54 23.38 7.67
CA THR A 85 6.97 24.73 7.48
C THR A 85 7.55 25.76 8.46
N SER A 86 7.98 25.35 9.66
CA SER A 86 8.48 26.27 10.70
C SER A 86 9.92 26.77 10.49
N ARG A 87 10.76 26.05 9.73
CA ARG A 87 12.16 26.49 9.44
C ARG A 87 12.26 27.56 8.36
N ALA A 88 11.25 27.73 7.52
CA ALA A 88 11.27 28.76 6.46
C ALA A 88 11.10 30.18 7.03
N PHE A 89 10.36 30.33 8.13
CA PHE A 89 10.09 31.63 8.75
C PHE A 89 11.18 32.07 9.75
N ALA A 90 11.94 31.15 10.35
CA ALA A 90 13.02 31.50 11.29
C ALA A 90 14.28 32.08 10.61
N LYS A 91 14.36 32.07 9.26
CA LYS A 91 15.46 32.66 8.48
C LYS A 91 15.16 34.05 7.91
N GLN A 92 14.00 34.63 8.22
CA GLN A 92 13.74 36.05 7.97
C GLN A 92 13.68 36.75 9.32
N GLY A 93 14.84 37.24 9.75
CA GLY A 93 14.94 38.06 10.96
C GLY A 93 14.05 39.29 10.85
N LEU A 94 13.22 39.47 11.86
CA LEU A 94 12.66 40.75 12.28
C LEU A 94 13.11 40.96 13.73
#